data_AF-A0A1V5XQJ4-F1
#
_entry.id   AF-A0A1V5XQJ4-F1
#
_cell.length_a   1.000
_cell.length_b   1.000
_cell.length_c   1.000
_cell.angle_alpha   90.00
_cell.angle_beta   90.00
_cell.angle_gamma   90.00
#
_symmetry.space_group_name_H-M   'P 1'
#
loop_
_entity.id
_entity.type
_entity.pdbx_description
1 polymer ?
#
loop_
_entity_poly.entity_id
_entity_poly.type
_entity_poly.pdbx_seq_one_letter_code
_entity_poly.pdbx_strand_id
1 'polypeptide(L)'
;MGEKIGEKNSPAAAMFYAYYGDATVPEIPYVQDVLYVFRLSDKEAHYEFGLEHHPPYISNVLMTAARVADRLFRLDERDDAARKKLIAETVIELCPEEARCLFNPAYAEALRMSGQYVPTVLTEQTGPQCGCCRCRIRRAQEDRFHACDG
;
A
#
# COMPACT_ATOMS: atom_id res chain seq x y z
N MET A 1 42.74 -4.93 26.01
CA MET A 1 42.69 -5.34 24.60
C MET A 1 41.47 -6.26 24.49
N GLY A 2 40.29 -5.84 24.08
CA GLY A 2 39.99 -4.87 23.04
C GLY A 2 39.91 -5.60 21.72
N GLU A 3 38.74 -6.19 21.42
CA GLU A 3 38.17 -6.19 20.07
C GLU A 3 36.66 -6.53 20.13
N LYS A 4 35.90 -5.65 19.49
CA LYS A 4 34.46 -5.70 19.26
C LYS A 4 34.19 -6.44 17.93
N ILE A 5 32.90 -6.62 17.66
CA ILE A 5 32.22 -6.78 16.36
C ILE A 5 31.86 -8.26 16.08
N GLY A 6 30.62 -8.62 15.77
CA GLY A 6 29.50 -7.77 15.38
C GLY A 6 28.16 -8.42 15.64
N GLU A 7 27.22 -7.58 16.06
CA GLU A 7 25.80 -7.75 15.78
C GLU A 7 25.67 -8.14 14.30
N LYS A 8 25.38 -9.41 14.05
CA LYS A 8 24.77 -9.78 12.79
C LYS A 8 23.39 -9.18 12.85
N ASN A 9 23.24 -8.02 12.21
CA ASN A 9 21.97 -7.56 11.68
C ASN A 9 21.32 -8.77 11.01
N SER A 10 20.40 -9.43 11.72
CA SER A 10 19.45 -10.30 11.06
C SER A 10 18.64 -9.33 10.20
N PRO A 11 18.72 -9.40 8.86
CA PRO A 11 17.72 -8.71 8.07
C PRO A 11 16.42 -9.35 8.53
N ALA A 12 15.62 -8.60 9.31
CA ALA A 12 14.23 -8.95 9.54
C ALA A 12 13.72 -9.40 8.17
N ALA A 13 13.25 -10.64 8.07
CA ALA A 13 12.91 -11.30 6.82
C ALA A 13 11.87 -10.46 6.09
N ALA A 14 12.34 -9.47 5.34
CA ALA A 14 11.56 -8.67 4.45
C ALA A 14 11.29 -9.61 3.30
N MET A 15 10.15 -10.31 3.39
CA MET A 15 9.59 -11.00 2.24
C MET A 15 9.30 -9.90 1.22
N PHE A 16 10.19 -9.75 0.26
CA PHE A 16 9.99 -8.90 -0.91
C PHE A 16 8.95 -9.60 -1.78
N TYR A 17 7.74 -9.05 -1.82
CA TYR A 17 6.70 -9.49 -2.75
C TYR A 17 6.79 -8.68 -4.03
N ALA A 18 6.87 -9.38 -5.15
CA ALA A 18 6.93 -8.77 -6.47
C ALA A 18 5.55 -8.24 -6.82
N TYR A 19 5.46 -6.94 -7.12
CA TYR A 19 4.24 -6.33 -7.64
C TYR A 19 4.31 -6.29 -9.17
N TYR A 20 3.33 -6.85 -9.85
CA TYR A 20 3.23 -6.78 -11.30
C TYR A 20 2.58 -5.45 -11.70
N GLY A 21 3.29 -4.67 -12.50
CA GLY A 21 2.80 -3.37 -12.96
C GLY A 21 1.53 -3.44 -13.82
N ASP A 22 1.18 -4.61 -14.38
CA ASP A 22 0.07 -4.82 -15.33
C ASP A 22 -1.07 -5.69 -14.77
N ALA A 23 -1.10 -5.97 -13.45
CA ALA A 23 -2.13 -6.82 -12.88
C ALA A 23 -3.53 -6.19 -12.99
N THR A 24 -4.51 -6.97 -13.46
CA THR A 24 -5.93 -6.57 -13.54
C THR A 24 -6.62 -6.54 -12.17
N VAL A 25 -6.06 -7.25 -11.19
CA VAL A 25 -6.47 -7.20 -9.79
C VAL A 25 -5.43 -6.40 -9.01
N PRO A 26 -5.85 -5.42 -8.19
CA PRO A 26 -4.91 -4.65 -7.39
C PRO A 26 -4.14 -5.61 -6.49
N GLU A 27 -2.82 -5.49 -6.46
CA GLU A 27 -1.97 -6.32 -5.58
C GLU A 27 -1.71 -5.64 -4.23
N ILE A 28 -2.05 -4.36 -4.13
CA ILE A 28 -2.08 -3.60 -2.89
C ILE A 28 -3.44 -3.84 -2.24
N PRO A 29 -3.49 -4.31 -0.99
CA PRO A 29 -4.75 -4.57 -0.31
C PRO A 29 -5.51 -3.28 -0.02
N TYR A 30 -6.84 -3.32 -0.17
CA TYR A 30 -7.69 -2.25 0.38
C TYR A 30 -7.73 -2.32 1.89
N VAL A 31 -8.01 -1.18 2.53
CA VAL A 31 -8.20 -1.10 3.99
C VAL A 31 -9.37 -1.99 4.43
N GLN A 32 -10.44 -2.02 3.63
CA GLN A 32 -11.64 -2.83 3.88
C GLN A 32 -11.34 -4.33 3.95
N ASP A 33 -10.48 -4.85 3.06
CA ASP A 33 -10.14 -6.28 3.08
C ASP A 33 -9.40 -6.69 4.35
N VAL A 34 -8.51 -5.84 4.84
CA VAL A 34 -7.80 -6.08 6.09
C VAL A 34 -8.77 -5.99 7.27
N LEU A 35 -9.69 -5.01 7.27
CA LEU A 35 -10.76 -4.93 8.28
C LEU A 35 -11.65 -6.17 8.27
N TYR A 36 -11.96 -6.70 7.10
CA TYR A 36 -12.76 -7.91 6.91
C TYR A 36 -12.07 -9.15 7.50
N VAL A 37 -10.75 -9.31 7.29
CA VAL A 37 -9.95 -10.39 7.91
C VAL A 37 -10.07 -10.37 9.43
N PHE A 38 -10.12 -9.18 10.04
CA PHE A 38 -10.34 -9.03 11.48
C PHE A 38 -11.82 -9.03 11.89
N ARG A 39 -12.75 -9.11 10.93
CA ARG A 39 -14.21 -9.01 11.14
C ARG A 39 -14.62 -7.74 11.90
N LEU A 40 -13.91 -6.64 11.66
CA LEU A 40 -14.17 -5.35 12.33
C LEU A 40 -15.24 -4.51 11.61
N SER A 41 -15.78 -5.04 10.50
CA SER A 41 -16.84 -4.46 9.69
C SER A 41 -18.08 -5.35 9.80
N ASP A 42 -19.11 -4.89 10.51
CA ASP A 42 -20.38 -5.63 10.68
C ASP A 42 -21.19 -5.80 9.38
N LYS A 43 -20.77 -5.15 8.27
CA LYS A 43 -21.60 -4.96 7.07
C LYS A 43 -21.27 -5.89 5.90
N GLU A 44 -20.23 -6.72 5.98
CA GLU A 44 -19.68 -7.41 4.80
C GLU A 44 -19.87 -8.92 4.84
N ALA A 45 -21.08 -9.39 5.15
CA ALA A 45 -21.45 -10.81 4.94
C ALA A 45 -21.30 -11.27 3.48
N HIS A 46 -21.16 -10.34 2.53
CA HIS A 46 -21.04 -10.62 1.09
C HIS A 46 -19.91 -9.80 0.47
N TYR A 47 -18.68 -10.30 0.58
CA TYR A 47 -17.56 -9.85 -0.25
C TYR A 47 -17.34 -10.89 -1.35
N GLU A 48 -17.98 -10.70 -2.51
CA GLU A 48 -17.71 -11.49 -3.71
C GLU A 48 -16.57 -10.83 -4.50
N PHE A 49 -15.34 -11.09 -4.06
CA PHE A 49 -14.18 -10.94 -4.92
C PHE A 49 -13.51 -12.29 -4.98
N GLY A 50 -13.20 -12.78 -6.18
CA GLY A 50 -12.60 -14.10 -6.43
C GLY A 50 -11.15 -14.17 -5.94
N LEU A 51 -10.91 -13.93 -4.65
CA LEU A 51 -9.60 -13.95 -3.99
C LEU A 51 -8.87 -15.26 -4.27
N GLU A 52 -9.62 -16.37 -4.41
CA GLU A 52 -9.11 -17.72 -4.70
C GLU A 52 -8.19 -17.78 -5.94
N HIS A 53 -8.26 -16.79 -6.85
CA HIS A 53 -7.44 -16.73 -8.05
C HIS A 53 -6.30 -15.69 -8.00
N HIS A 54 -6.08 -15.02 -6.86
CA HIS A 54 -5.05 -13.98 -6.73
C HIS A 54 -4.12 -14.20 -5.52
N PRO A 55 -3.23 -15.21 -5.58
CA PRO A 55 -2.31 -15.54 -4.48
C PRO A 55 -1.49 -14.35 -3.97
N PRO A 56 -0.90 -13.47 -4.82
CA PRO A 56 -0.15 -12.32 -4.33
C PRO A 56 -1.00 -11.35 -3.51
N TYR A 57 -2.26 -11.14 -3.91
CA TYR A 57 -3.17 -10.27 -3.20
C TYR A 57 -3.51 -10.82 -1.82
N ILE A 58 -3.89 -12.09 -1.74
CA ILE A 58 -4.18 -12.75 -0.46
C ILE A 58 -2.97 -12.66 0.47
N SER A 59 -1.77 -12.97 -0.03
CA SER A 59 -0.54 -12.88 0.76
C SER A 59 -0.33 -11.47 1.32
N ASN A 60 -0.54 -10.43 0.52
CA ASN A 60 -0.37 -9.05 0.93
C ASN A 60 -1.44 -8.59 1.95
N VAL A 61 -2.69 -9.03 1.80
CA VAL A 61 -3.76 -8.82 2.81
C VAL A 61 -3.36 -9.46 4.14
N LEU A 62 -2.99 -10.74 4.13
CA LEU A 62 -2.64 -11.49 5.34
C LEU A 62 -1.39 -10.93 6.03
N MET A 63 -0.39 -10.51 5.27
CA MET A 63 0.81 -9.87 5.82
C MET A 63 0.48 -8.53 6.47
N THR A 64 -0.34 -7.70 5.79
CA THR A 64 -0.79 -6.43 6.35
C THR A 64 -1.55 -6.67 7.65
N ALA A 65 -2.48 -7.62 7.66
CA ALA A 65 -3.19 -8.03 8.86
C ALA A 65 -2.22 -8.45 9.98
N ALA A 66 -1.30 -9.37 9.70
CA ALA A 66 -0.31 -9.82 10.70
C ALA A 66 0.50 -8.64 11.30
N ARG A 67 0.85 -7.64 10.48
CA ARG A 67 1.59 -6.45 10.93
C ARG A 67 0.78 -5.53 11.84
N VAL A 68 -0.53 -5.41 11.64
CA VAL A 68 -1.39 -4.53 12.45
C VAL A 68 -2.05 -5.23 13.64
N ALA A 69 -2.06 -6.56 13.70
CA ALA A 69 -2.84 -7.33 14.68
C ALA A 69 -2.63 -6.89 16.14
N ASP A 70 -1.39 -6.81 16.61
CA ASP A 70 -1.08 -6.40 17.99
C ASP A 70 -1.47 -4.94 18.27
N ARG A 71 -1.32 -4.05 17.28
CA ARG A 71 -1.66 -2.63 17.41
C ARG A 71 -3.16 -2.40 17.40
N LEU A 72 -3.90 -3.12 16.55
CA LEU A 72 -5.36 -3.09 16.51
C LEU A 72 -5.98 -3.58 17.82
N PHE A 73 -5.44 -4.64 18.41
CA PHE A 73 -5.93 -5.18 19.69
C PHE A 73 -5.82 -4.19 20.86
N ARG A 74 -4.94 -3.19 20.74
CA ARG A 74 -4.73 -2.14 21.75
C ARG A 74 -5.57 -0.88 21.50
N LEU A 75 -6.30 -0.80 20.39
CA LEU A 75 -7.20 0.31 20.08
C LEU A 75 -8.62 0.03 20.62
N ASP A 76 -9.37 1.09 20.94
CA ASP A 76 -10.80 0.97 21.28
C ASP A 76 -11.54 0.45 20.05
N GLU A 77 -12.30 -0.64 20.22
CA GLU A 77 -13.11 -1.25 19.17
C GLU A 77 -14.20 -0.33 18.60
N ARG A 78 -14.48 0.79 19.27
CA ARG A 78 -15.44 1.81 18.80
C ARG A 78 -14.78 2.90 17.96
N ASP A 79 -13.46 3.00 17.96
CA ASP A 79 -12.72 4.00 17.18
C ASP A 79 -12.40 3.48 15.77
N ASP A 80 -13.44 3.43 14.95
CA ASP A 80 -13.35 3.01 13.54
C ASP A 80 -12.35 3.86 12.74
N ALA A 81 -12.25 5.16 13.03
CA ALA A 81 -11.33 6.06 12.36
C ALA A 81 -9.87 5.72 12.67
N ALA A 82 -9.54 5.47 13.94
CA ALA A 82 -8.18 5.08 14.34
C ALA A 82 -7.76 3.73 13.75
N ARG A 83 -8.68 2.75 13.69
CA ARG A 83 -8.39 1.44 13.09
C ARG A 83 -8.14 1.54 11.59
N LYS A 84 -8.99 2.26 10.86
CA LYS A 84 -8.81 2.54 9.43
C LYS A 84 -7.49 3.23 9.16
N LYS A 85 -7.17 4.25 9.96
CA LYS A 85 -5.91 5.00 9.86
C LYS A 85 -4.69 4.09 10.06
N LEU A 86 -4.68 3.25 11.10
CA LEU A 86 -3.58 2.32 11.39
C LEU A 86 -3.36 1.33 10.25
N ILE A 87 -4.43 0.75 9.72
CA ILE A 87 -4.37 -0.17 8.58
C ILE A 87 -3.83 0.56 7.35
N ALA A 88 -4.37 1.73 7.05
CA ALA A 88 -3.96 2.55 5.92
C ALA A 88 -2.48 2.92 5.96
N GLU A 89 -1.98 3.36 7.13
CA GLU A 89 -0.55 3.62 7.35
C GLU A 89 0.31 2.38 7.09
N THR A 90 -0.17 1.21 7.49
CA THR A 90 0.55 -0.05 7.29
C THR A 90 0.56 -0.49 5.82
N VAL A 91 -0.56 -0.30 5.10
CA VAL A 91 -0.60 -0.51 3.64
C VAL A 91 0.43 0.38 2.95
N ILE A 92 0.55 1.65 3.35
CA ILE A 92 1.54 2.58 2.78
C ILE A 92 2.97 2.15 3.12
N GLU A 93 3.23 1.74 4.36
CA GLU A 93 4.54 1.27 4.84
C GLU A 93 5.03 0.05 4.04
N LEU A 94 4.15 -0.95 3.86
CA LEU A 94 4.48 -2.20 3.18
C LEU A 94 4.44 -2.11 1.66
N CYS A 95 3.76 -1.11 1.10
CA CYS A 95 3.68 -0.90 -0.34
C CYS A 95 5.05 -0.47 -0.90
N PRO A 96 5.66 -1.24 -1.82
CA PRO A 96 6.93 -0.87 -2.41
C PRO A 96 6.77 0.27 -3.40
N GLU A 97 7.86 0.99 -3.63
CA GLU A 97 7.85 2.27 -4.34
C GLU A 97 7.26 2.16 -5.75
N GLU A 98 7.52 1.06 -6.46
CA GLU A 98 7.00 0.77 -7.80
C GLU A 98 5.48 0.64 -7.86
N ALA A 99 4.83 0.26 -6.75
CA ALA A 99 3.39 0.04 -6.66
C ALA A 99 2.63 1.26 -6.12
N ARG A 100 3.33 2.30 -5.62
CA ARG A 100 2.78 3.57 -5.06
C ARG A 100 2.17 4.48 -6.13
N CYS A 101 1.23 3.95 -6.89
CA CYS A 101 0.56 4.65 -7.97
C CYS A 101 -0.70 5.35 -7.45
N LEU A 102 -0.83 6.66 -7.65
CA LEU A 102 -2.06 7.39 -7.32
C LEU A 102 -3.26 6.96 -8.16
N PHE A 103 -3.02 6.34 -9.32
CA PHE A 103 -4.07 5.72 -10.14
C PHE A 103 -4.48 4.33 -9.65
N ASN A 104 -3.76 3.74 -8.69
CA ASN A 104 -4.21 2.53 -8.01
C ASN A 104 -5.22 2.94 -6.92
N PRO A 105 -6.50 2.54 -7.03
CA PRO A 105 -7.54 2.95 -6.07
C PRO A 105 -7.24 2.50 -4.63
N ALA A 106 -6.61 1.34 -4.41
CA ALA A 106 -6.27 0.86 -3.07
C ALA A 106 -5.20 1.74 -2.41
N TYR A 107 -4.17 2.14 -3.17
CA TYR A 107 -3.14 3.05 -2.65
C TYR A 107 -3.69 4.46 -2.39
N ALA A 108 -4.52 4.98 -3.29
CA ALA A 108 -5.19 6.27 -3.11
C ALA A 108 -6.13 6.28 -1.90
N GLU A 109 -6.85 5.19 -1.66
CA GLU A 109 -7.67 5.01 -0.46
C GLU A 109 -6.81 5.03 0.82
N ALA A 110 -5.73 4.26 0.86
CA ALA A 110 -4.83 4.21 2.00
C ALA A 110 -4.26 5.61 2.31
N LEU A 111 -3.81 6.36 1.30
CA LEU A 111 -3.34 7.73 1.49
C LEU A 111 -4.44 8.62 2.12
N ARG A 112 -5.65 8.58 1.58
CA ARG A 112 -6.78 9.37 2.09
C ARG A 112 -7.12 9.02 3.54
N MET A 113 -7.18 7.73 3.87
CA MET A 113 -7.50 7.25 5.22
C MET A 113 -6.38 7.52 6.23
N SER A 114 -5.13 7.60 5.78
CA SER A 114 -4.01 8.01 6.63
C SER A 114 -3.99 9.52 6.93
N GLY A 115 -4.84 10.31 6.24
CA GLY A 115 -4.90 11.76 6.34
C GLY A 115 -3.94 12.50 5.39
N GLN A 116 -3.29 11.77 4.48
CA GLN A 116 -2.47 12.37 3.43
C GLN A 116 -3.35 12.93 2.31
N TYR A 117 -2.90 14.04 1.71
CA TYR A 117 -3.62 14.67 0.60
C TYR A 117 -3.58 13.79 -0.65
N VAL A 118 -4.77 13.50 -1.18
CA VAL A 118 -4.95 12.83 -2.47
C VAL A 118 -5.84 13.72 -3.33
N PRO A 119 -5.40 14.11 -4.54
CA PRO A 119 -6.24 14.87 -5.45
C PRO A 119 -7.56 14.14 -5.73
N THR A 120 -8.68 14.87 -5.61
CA THR A 120 -10.03 14.35 -5.85
C THR A 120 -10.29 14.02 -7.31
N VAL A 121 -9.53 14.63 -8.23
CA VAL A 121 -9.56 14.33 -9.66
C VAL A 121 -8.15 13.93 -10.07
N LEU A 122 -8.00 12.67 -10.46
CA LEU A 122 -6.77 12.15 -11.06
C LEU A 122 -6.76 12.57 -12.53
N THR A 123 -6.09 13.67 -12.83
CA THR A 123 -5.84 14.14 -14.19
C THR A 123 -4.45 13.70 -14.66
N GLU A 124 -4.12 13.89 -15.94
CA GLU A 124 -2.73 13.71 -16.41
C GLU A 124 -1.74 14.60 -15.63
N GLN A 125 -2.20 15.74 -15.11
CA GLN A 125 -1.42 16.63 -14.22
C GLN A 125 -1.23 16.07 -12.81
N THR A 126 -1.92 14.99 -12.43
CA THR A 126 -1.66 14.22 -11.22
C THR A 126 -0.50 13.23 -11.41
N GLY A 127 -0.14 12.95 -12.66
CA GLY A 127 1.06 12.21 -13.04
C GLY A 127 2.31 12.68 -12.30
N PRO A 128 2.60 14.01 -12.22
CA PRO A 128 3.59 14.72 -11.40
C PRO A 128 3.60 14.51 -9.88
N GLN A 129 2.53 13.97 -9.29
CA GLN A 129 2.45 13.69 -7.85
C GLN A 129 2.55 12.19 -7.53
N CYS A 130 2.42 11.33 -8.54
CA CYS A 130 2.49 9.89 -8.43
C CYS A 130 3.94 9.34 -8.33
N GLY A 131 4.29 8.65 -7.24
CA GLY A 131 5.65 8.15 -6.99
C GLY A 131 6.04 6.85 -7.71
N CYS A 132 5.12 6.19 -8.43
CA CYS A 132 5.40 4.88 -9.01
C CYS A 132 6.45 4.93 -10.14
N CYS A 133 7.15 3.82 -10.35
CA CYS A 133 8.23 3.73 -11.35
C CYS A 133 7.74 4.08 -12.76
N ARG A 134 6.53 3.65 -13.14
CA ARG A 134 5.91 3.96 -14.44
C ARG A 134 5.66 5.44 -14.64
N CYS A 135 5.08 6.11 -13.64
CA CYS A 135 4.84 7.56 -13.70
C CYS A 135 6.16 8.35 -13.67
N ARG A 136 7.17 7.88 -12.92
CA ARG A 136 8.52 8.48 -12.93
C ARG A 136 9.20 8.37 -14.30
N ILE A 137 9.14 7.19 -14.94
CA ILE A 137 9.70 6.98 -16.28
C ILE A 137 8.98 7.85 -17.32
N ARG A 138 7.64 7.87 -17.30
CA ARG A 138 6.83 8.70 -18.21
C ARG A 138 7.21 10.18 -18.09
N ARG A 139 7.32 10.72 -16.87
CA ARG A 139 7.79 12.10 -16.64
C ARG A 139 9.20 12.33 -17.15
N ALA A 140 10.14 11.43 -16.82
CA ALA A 140 11.53 11.58 -17.26
C ALA A 140 11.66 11.57 -18.80
N GLN A 141 10.74 10.93 -19.51
CA GLN A 141 10.65 10.99 -20.97
C GLN A 141 10.05 12.32 -21.42
N GLU A 142 8.92 12.75 -20.87
CA GLU A 142 8.26 14.04 -21.17
C GLU A 142 9.21 15.24 -20.93
N ASP A 143 9.91 15.27 -19.81
CA ASP A 143 10.89 16.33 -19.46
C ASP A 143 12.06 16.39 -20.45
N ARG A 144 12.51 15.24 -20.97
CA ARG A 144 13.59 15.18 -21.97
C ARG A 144 13.17 15.73 -23.33
N PHE A 145 11.91 15.52 -23.73
CA PHE A 145 11.39 16.10 -24.97
C PHE A 145 11.26 17.62 -24.85
N HIS A 146 10.74 18.11 -23.73
CA HIS A 146 10.57 19.55 -23.52
C HIS A 146 11.89 20.31 -23.34
N ALA A 147 12.97 19.66 -22.90
CA ALA A 147 14.30 20.26 -22.81
C ALA A 147 14.99 20.47 -24.18
N CYS A 148 14.46 19.91 -25.27
CA CYS A 148 15.01 20.07 -26.63
C CYS A 148 14.25 21.08 -27.50
N ASP A 149 13.13 21.62 -27.01
CA ASP A 149 12.27 22.58 -27.72
C ASP A 149 12.52 24.05 -27.32
N GLY A 150 13.56 24.33 -26.52
CA GLY A 150 13.97 25.67 -26.07
C GLY A 150 15.42 25.97 -26.41
#